data_AF-A0A1L9TZA5-F1
#
_entry.id   AF-A0A1L9TZA5-F1
#
_cell.length_a   1.000
_cell.length_b   1.000
_cell.length_c   1.000
_cell.angle_alpha   90.00
_cell.angle_beta   90.00
_cell.angle_gamma   90.00
#
_symmetry.space_group_name_H-M   'P 1'
#
loop_
_entity.id
_entity.type
_entity.pdbx_description
1 polymer ?
#
loop_
_entity_poly.entity_id
_entity_poly.type
_entity_poly.pdbx_seq_one_letter_code
_entity_poly.pdbx_strand_id
1 'polypeptide(L)'
;MPRLAQDASKPSFDVTLESLGDSTVRAAVTNTGNEAVRLVRRGGILDHVATKKVRVDHGDIEAVFKGAQVKYIRSHLNDDAFVQLAPNETVTSVFDVADSHDLSDGDHTAVSNGALEYTTLTDKEKFNTFHYKSNKISFTASDNANRLRARSTIDCSDNEYNSAVKAAISRAGEMAKAGAADARKGASANFKKFFFTESQDALDEVAGRLEAIASEATSTGKMTYYCAPRSRDDCTGNIAAMTYPSDNIVVNCDLYYETEASSDTCGYLDQGGIALHEFTHATGIYSPGTEDIAYGYEEVQSLDTDRALNNADSYAYYGAAIYLQC
;
A
#
# COMPACT_ATOMS: atom_id res chain seq x y z
N MET A 1 10.19 19.82 22.25
CA MET A 1 8.88 19.92 21.57
C MET A 1 7.87 19.19 22.43
N PRO A 2 6.82 19.85 22.95
CA PRO A 2 5.78 19.15 23.70
C PRO A 2 4.99 18.26 22.74
N ARG A 3 4.66 17.03 23.16
CA ARG A 3 3.67 16.17 22.49
C ARG A 3 2.42 17.01 22.21
N LEU A 4 2.01 17.08 20.94
CA LEU A 4 0.66 17.51 20.58
C LEU A 4 -0.31 16.75 21.48
N ALA A 5 -1.17 17.48 22.19
CA ALA A 5 -2.19 16.89 23.03
C ALA A 5 -3.11 16.05 22.14
N GLN A 6 -2.91 14.74 22.19
CA GLN A 6 -3.81 13.76 21.62
C GLN A 6 -5.15 13.93 22.34
N ASP A 7 -6.21 14.13 21.55
CA ASP A 7 -7.58 14.16 22.05
C ASP A 7 -7.86 12.84 22.77
N ALA A 8 -8.02 12.90 24.10
CA ALA A 8 -8.13 11.74 24.99
C ALA A 8 -9.40 10.88 24.78
N SER A 9 -10.17 11.18 23.73
CA SER A 9 -11.41 10.51 23.33
C SER A 9 -11.24 9.52 22.18
N LYS A 10 -10.11 9.51 21.45
CA LYS A 10 -9.87 8.56 20.35
C LYS A 10 -8.92 7.42 20.78
N PRO A 11 -9.12 6.19 20.27
CA PRO A 11 -8.16 5.10 20.46
C PRO A 11 -6.76 5.55 20.06
N SER A 12 -5.82 5.26 20.95
CA SER A 12 -4.40 5.49 20.73
C SER A 12 -3.67 4.17 20.77
N PHE A 13 -2.66 4.01 19.94
CA PHE A 13 -1.86 2.79 19.89
C PHE A 13 -0.39 3.10 20.16
N ASP A 14 0.27 2.19 20.87
CA ASP A 14 1.72 2.15 20.96
C ASP A 14 2.23 0.97 20.14
N VAL A 15 3.23 1.23 19.29
CA VAL A 15 3.83 0.21 18.42
C VAL A 15 5.30 0.10 18.74
N THR A 16 5.72 -1.08 19.18
CA THR A 16 7.11 -1.34 19.55
C THR A 16 7.68 -2.51 18.77
N LEU A 17 8.99 -2.45 18.55
CA LEU A 17 9.77 -3.50 17.91
C LEU A 17 10.78 -4.07 18.91
N GLU A 18 11.01 -5.37 18.80
CA GLU A 18 12.03 -6.10 19.53
C GLU A 18 12.76 -7.05 18.57
N SER A 19 14.09 -6.95 18.54
CA SER A 19 14.92 -7.91 17.80
C SER A 19 14.96 -9.24 18.55
N LEU A 20 14.65 -10.32 17.84
CA LEU A 20 14.74 -11.69 18.36
C LEU A 20 16.03 -12.42 17.91
N GLY A 21 16.88 -11.76 17.10
CA GLY A 21 18.08 -12.33 16.50
C GLY A 21 17.86 -12.76 15.04
N ASP A 22 18.95 -12.91 14.27
CA ASP A 22 18.97 -13.37 12.87
C ASP A 22 17.84 -12.76 12.01
N SER A 23 17.82 -11.42 11.94
CA SER A 23 16.78 -10.61 11.27
C SER A 23 15.31 -10.82 11.67
N THR A 24 15.05 -11.68 12.66
CA THR A 24 13.71 -11.91 13.20
C THR A 24 13.32 -10.78 14.15
N VAL A 25 12.13 -10.23 13.94
CA VAL A 25 11.59 -9.10 14.71
C VAL A 25 10.22 -9.47 15.27
N ARG A 26 10.01 -9.16 16.56
CA ARG A 26 8.69 -9.11 17.16
C ARG A 26 8.18 -7.68 17.14
N ALA A 27 7.02 -7.47 16.53
CA ALA A 27 6.26 -6.24 16.71
C ALA A 27 5.16 -6.46 17.76
N ALA A 28 4.90 -5.43 18.55
CA ALA A 28 3.81 -5.40 19.51
C ALA A 28 2.98 -4.12 19.31
N VAL A 29 1.68 -4.30 19.14
CA VAL A 29 0.70 -3.20 19.05
C VAL A 29 -0.16 -3.24 20.30
N THR A 30 -0.09 -2.17 21.10
CA THR A 30 -0.84 -2.04 22.35
C THR A 30 -1.92 -0.98 22.20
N ASN A 31 -3.16 -1.31 22.52
CA ASN A 31 -4.22 -0.32 22.62
C ASN A 31 -4.03 0.48 23.92
N THR A 32 -3.55 1.72 23.80
CA THR A 32 -3.38 2.67 24.91
C THR A 32 -4.60 3.56 25.13
N GLY A 33 -5.64 3.38 24.31
CA GLY A 33 -6.94 4.04 24.47
C GLY A 33 -7.81 3.40 25.55
N ASN A 34 -9.04 3.89 25.66
CA ASN A 34 -10.03 3.48 26.67
C ASN A 34 -11.21 2.68 26.09
N GLU A 35 -11.25 2.45 24.78
CA GLU A 35 -12.27 1.65 24.10
C GLU A 35 -11.66 0.46 23.36
N ALA A 36 -12.45 -0.61 23.20
CA ALA A 36 -12.06 -1.76 22.41
C ALA A 36 -12.28 -1.49 20.92
N VAL A 37 -11.40 -2.03 20.08
CA VAL A 37 -11.39 -1.80 18.63
C VAL A 37 -11.26 -3.11 17.86
N ARG A 38 -11.61 -3.10 16.57
CA ARG A 38 -11.23 -4.12 15.58
C ARG A 38 -10.12 -3.53 14.72
N LEU A 39 -8.90 -3.98 14.94
CA LEU A 39 -7.72 -3.55 14.21
C LEU A 39 -7.57 -4.39 12.95
N VAL A 40 -7.47 -3.76 11.78
CA VAL A 40 -7.16 -4.45 10.52
C VAL A 40 -5.74 -4.99 10.60
N ARG A 41 -5.59 -6.31 10.41
CA ARG A 41 -4.27 -6.95 10.39
C ARG A 41 -3.64 -7.03 9.01
N ARG A 42 -4.41 -6.79 7.94
CA ARG A 42 -3.96 -6.91 6.55
C ARG A 42 -3.11 -5.73 6.11
N GLY A 43 -2.07 -5.98 5.32
CA GLY A 43 -1.12 -5.00 4.77
C GLY A 43 -0.15 -4.39 5.79
N GLY A 44 -0.53 -4.33 7.06
CA GLY A 44 0.24 -3.68 8.10
C GLY A 44 1.23 -4.56 8.86
N ILE A 45 1.66 -4.04 10.01
CA ILE A 45 2.66 -4.66 10.89
C ILE A 45 2.23 -6.00 11.49
N LEU A 46 0.93 -6.29 11.51
CA LEU A 46 0.34 -7.53 12.03
C LEU A 46 0.11 -8.58 10.94
N ASP A 47 0.36 -8.27 9.67
CA ASP A 47 0.11 -9.22 8.59
C ASP A 47 1.19 -10.29 8.53
N HIS A 48 0.78 -11.53 8.28
CA HIS A 48 1.70 -12.64 8.01
C HIS A 48 2.36 -12.56 6.63
N VAL A 49 1.73 -11.90 5.65
CA VAL A 49 2.33 -11.66 4.32
C VAL A 49 3.59 -10.84 4.49
N ALA A 50 4.64 -11.09 3.70
CA ALA A 50 5.90 -10.33 3.71
C ALA A 50 5.75 -8.90 3.14
N THR A 51 4.96 -8.05 3.80
CA THR A 51 4.76 -6.63 3.48
C THR A 51 5.84 -5.73 4.05
N LYS A 52 5.88 -4.45 3.65
CA LYS A 52 6.85 -3.48 4.18
C LYS A 52 6.50 -3.03 5.59
N LYS A 53 6.82 -3.87 6.57
CA LYS A 53 6.53 -3.60 8.00
C LYS A 53 7.53 -2.65 8.65
N VAL A 54 8.74 -2.61 8.13
CA VAL A 54 9.86 -1.83 8.65
C VAL A 54 10.65 -1.22 7.51
N ARG A 55 11.19 -0.03 7.75
CA ARG A 55 12.33 0.50 7.01
C ARG A 55 13.59 -0.05 7.64
N VAL A 56 14.51 -0.54 6.82
CA VAL A 56 15.75 -1.15 7.25
C VAL A 56 16.91 -0.38 6.65
N ASP A 57 17.87 0.01 7.49
CA ASP A 57 19.08 0.73 7.06
C ASP A 57 20.33 -0.05 7.48
N HIS A 58 21.28 -0.21 6.56
CA HIS A 58 22.66 -0.65 6.80
C HIS A 58 23.58 0.57 6.72
N GLY A 59 23.95 1.13 7.88
CA GLY A 59 24.56 2.46 7.94
C GLY A 59 23.59 3.52 7.41
N ASP A 60 23.97 4.19 6.32
CA ASP A 60 23.16 5.21 5.64
C ASP A 60 22.41 4.69 4.39
N ILE A 61 22.51 3.39 4.12
CA ILE A 61 21.92 2.76 2.93
C ILE A 61 20.64 2.02 3.34
N GLU A 62 19.50 2.41 2.79
CA GLU A 62 18.24 1.67 2.97
C GLU A 62 18.31 0.35 2.21
N ALA A 63 17.96 -0.76 2.89
CA ALA A 63 17.85 -2.07 2.29
C ALA A 63 16.72 -2.09 1.25
N VAL A 64 16.92 -2.82 0.15
CA VAL A 64 15.94 -2.88 -0.93
C VAL A 64 14.75 -3.73 -0.49
N PHE A 65 13.55 -3.15 -0.49
CA PHE A 65 12.31 -3.89 -0.25
C PHE A 65 11.97 -4.80 -1.45
N LYS A 66 11.76 -6.09 -1.17
CA LYS A 66 11.40 -7.16 -2.11
C LYS A 66 10.06 -7.83 -1.80
N GLY A 67 9.46 -7.48 -0.67
CA GLY A 67 8.16 -7.98 -0.26
C GLY A 67 7.00 -7.46 -1.12
N ALA A 68 5.78 -7.75 -0.69
CA ALA A 68 4.56 -7.33 -1.37
C ALA A 68 3.94 -6.07 -0.73
N GLN A 69 3.47 -5.14 -1.55
CA GLN A 69 2.38 -4.21 -1.18
C GLN A 69 1.06 -4.94 -1.46
N VAL A 70 0.01 -4.68 -0.68
CA VAL A 70 -1.24 -5.47 -0.76
C VAL A 70 -2.46 -4.57 -0.71
N LYS A 71 -3.29 -4.59 -1.76
CA LYS A 71 -4.58 -3.92 -1.73
C LYS A 71 -5.64 -4.81 -1.12
N TYR A 72 -6.37 -4.30 -0.14
CA TYR A 72 -7.65 -4.86 0.29
C TYR A 72 -8.79 -3.87 0.02
N ILE A 73 -10.01 -4.40 0.00
CA ILE A 73 -11.23 -3.61 -0.21
C ILE A 73 -12.05 -3.71 1.06
N ARG A 74 -12.32 -2.57 1.68
CA ARG A 74 -12.99 -2.49 2.99
C ARG A 74 -14.33 -3.20 3.04
N SER A 75 -15.13 -3.09 1.97
CA SER A 75 -16.42 -3.78 1.87
C SER A 75 -16.31 -5.30 1.74
N HIS A 76 -15.12 -5.83 1.41
CA HIS A 76 -14.87 -7.27 1.30
C HIS A 76 -14.22 -7.84 2.58
N LEU A 77 -13.90 -7.00 3.58
CA LEU A 77 -13.25 -7.46 4.80
C LEU A 77 -14.22 -8.28 5.65
N ASN A 78 -13.88 -9.57 5.85
CA ASN A 78 -14.55 -10.44 6.81
C ASN A 78 -13.88 -10.36 8.20
N ASP A 79 -14.42 -11.08 9.19
CA ASP A 79 -13.89 -11.03 10.56
C ASP A 79 -12.42 -11.52 10.66
N ASP A 80 -11.95 -12.35 9.73
CA ASP A 80 -10.53 -12.75 9.65
C ASP A 80 -9.61 -11.63 9.14
N ALA A 81 -10.14 -10.47 8.75
CA ALA A 81 -9.31 -9.29 8.49
C ALA A 81 -8.91 -8.56 9.77
N PHE A 82 -9.51 -8.90 10.92
CA PHE A 82 -9.42 -8.10 12.12
C PHE A 82 -8.84 -8.88 13.32
N VAL A 83 -8.18 -8.13 14.20
CA VAL A 83 -7.90 -8.55 15.57
C VAL A 83 -8.67 -7.60 16.49
N GLN A 84 -9.47 -8.16 17.39
CA GLN A 84 -10.09 -7.36 18.43
C GLN A 84 -9.06 -7.05 19.52
N LEU A 85 -8.97 -5.78 19.93
CA LEU A 85 -7.99 -5.32 20.91
C LEU A 85 -8.69 -4.47 21.99
N ALA A 86 -8.80 -5.01 23.21
CA ALA A 86 -9.35 -4.31 24.36
C ALA A 86 -8.37 -3.23 24.89
N PRO A 87 -8.84 -2.29 25.74
CA PRO A 87 -7.96 -1.33 26.39
C PRO A 87 -6.81 -2.01 27.15
N ASN A 88 -5.59 -1.55 26.92
CA ASN A 88 -4.33 -2.10 27.45
C ASN A 88 -3.99 -3.52 26.96
N GLU A 89 -4.73 -4.08 26.02
CA GLU A 89 -4.37 -5.34 25.38
C GLU A 89 -3.28 -5.11 24.33
N THR A 90 -2.39 -6.09 24.22
CA THR A 90 -1.30 -6.11 23.24
C THR A 90 -1.46 -7.32 22.32
N VAL A 91 -1.44 -7.07 21.02
CA VAL A 91 -1.28 -8.12 20.00
C VAL A 91 0.14 -8.06 19.46
N THR A 92 0.72 -9.22 19.18
CA THR A 92 2.08 -9.34 18.64
C THR A 92 2.10 -10.05 17.31
N SER A 93 3.02 -9.66 16.45
CA SER A 93 3.43 -10.43 15.27
C SER A 93 4.93 -10.70 15.33
N VAL A 94 5.35 -11.82 14.74
CA VAL A 94 6.76 -12.15 14.55
C VAL A 94 6.97 -12.35 13.06
N PHE A 95 7.98 -11.70 12.51
CA PHE A 95 8.33 -11.79 11.09
C PHE A 95 9.85 -11.74 10.92
N ASP A 96 10.33 -12.34 9.84
CA ASP A 96 11.72 -12.18 9.42
C ASP A 96 11.82 -11.02 8.43
N VAL A 97 12.74 -10.10 8.70
CA VAL A 97 13.01 -8.98 7.78
C VAL A 97 13.58 -9.50 6.44
N ALA A 98 14.31 -10.62 6.47
CA ALA A 98 14.89 -11.25 5.29
C ALA A 98 13.83 -11.76 4.30
N ASP A 99 12.59 -11.99 4.74
CA ASP A 99 11.48 -12.40 3.87
C ASP A 99 11.02 -11.25 2.94
N SER A 100 11.38 -10.01 3.28
CA SER A 100 10.85 -8.81 2.62
C SER A 100 11.91 -7.81 2.17
N HIS A 101 13.18 -7.98 2.56
CA HIS A 101 14.27 -7.06 2.21
C HIS A 101 15.53 -7.83 1.78
N ASP A 102 16.26 -7.25 0.83
CA ASP A 102 17.65 -7.65 0.54
C ASP A 102 18.56 -7.10 1.65
N LEU A 103 19.03 -7.99 2.51
CA LEU A 103 19.93 -7.71 3.62
C LEU A 103 21.36 -8.10 3.22
N SER A 104 22.31 -7.20 3.43
CA SER A 104 23.73 -7.53 3.31
C SER A 104 24.23 -8.23 4.58
N ASP A 105 25.44 -8.78 4.55
CA ASP A 105 26.10 -9.21 5.78
C ASP A 105 26.35 -8.02 6.72
N GLY A 106 26.03 -8.19 8.00
CA GLY A 106 26.42 -7.27 9.08
C GLY A 106 25.26 -6.60 9.80
N ASP A 107 25.56 -5.49 10.48
CA ASP A 107 24.62 -4.82 11.37
C ASP A 107 23.63 -3.93 10.60
N HIS A 108 22.37 -4.08 10.93
CA HIS A 108 21.26 -3.33 10.37
C HIS A 108 20.47 -2.67 11.50
N THR A 109 19.73 -1.64 11.12
CA THR A 109 18.74 -1.03 12.00
C THR A 109 17.37 -1.04 11.36
N ALA A 110 16.33 -1.22 12.15
CA ALA A 110 14.95 -1.18 11.68
C ALA A 110 14.09 -0.22 12.50
N VAL A 111 13.16 0.44 11.81
CA VAL A 111 12.10 1.26 12.40
C VAL A 111 10.82 1.03 11.62
N SER A 112 9.69 0.94 12.31
CA SER A 112 8.38 0.92 11.67
C SER A 112 7.77 2.31 11.72
N ASN A 113 7.29 2.78 10.57
CA ASN A 113 6.58 4.04 10.41
C ASN A 113 5.44 3.80 9.45
N GLY A 114 4.20 3.86 9.95
CA GLY A 114 3.06 3.41 9.18
C GLY A 114 1.74 3.84 9.80
N ALA A 115 0.69 3.17 9.35
CA ALA A 115 -0.67 3.41 9.79
C ALA A 115 -1.32 2.11 10.30
N LEU A 116 -2.18 2.26 11.30
CA LEU A 116 -3.07 1.23 11.81
C LEU A 116 -4.49 1.63 11.44
N GLU A 117 -5.17 0.78 10.68
CA GLU A 117 -6.57 0.97 10.33
C GLU A 117 -7.46 0.17 11.29
N TYR A 118 -8.50 0.79 11.84
CA TYR A 118 -9.38 0.14 12.81
C TYR A 118 -10.83 0.65 12.74
N THR A 119 -11.75 -0.17 13.26
CA THR A 119 -13.15 0.20 13.49
C THR A 119 -13.46 0.07 14.98
N THR A 120 -14.51 0.74 15.46
CA THR A 120 -14.99 0.53 16.84
C THR A 120 -15.85 -0.74 16.89
N LEU A 121 -16.09 -1.31 18.08
CA LEU A 121 -17.01 -2.43 18.19
C LEU A 121 -18.48 -2.05 17.91
N THR A 122 -18.82 -0.77 18.10
CA THR A 122 -20.17 -0.23 17.94
C THR A 122 -20.47 0.26 16.53
N ASP A 123 -19.44 0.68 15.80
CA ASP A 123 -19.52 1.12 14.41
C ASP A 123 -18.40 0.42 13.62
N LYS A 124 -18.80 -0.68 12.98
CA LYS A 124 -17.93 -1.59 12.22
C LYS A 124 -17.70 -1.16 10.78
N GLU A 125 -18.46 -0.17 10.30
CA GLU A 125 -18.39 0.32 8.92
C GLU A 125 -17.51 1.58 8.82
N LYS A 126 -17.35 2.30 9.94
CA LYS A 126 -16.49 3.48 10.01
C LYS A 126 -15.05 3.11 10.34
N PHE A 127 -14.21 3.14 9.32
CA PHE A 127 -12.76 2.99 9.46
C PHE A 127 -12.12 4.27 9.99
N ASN A 128 -11.07 4.10 10.77
CA ASN A 128 -10.26 5.15 11.35
C ASN A 128 -8.80 4.77 11.19
N THR A 129 -7.93 5.77 11.07
CA THR A 129 -6.50 5.57 10.88
C THR A 129 -5.71 6.18 12.02
N PHE A 130 -4.75 5.42 12.55
CA PHE A 130 -3.76 5.89 13.52
C PHE A 130 -2.36 5.74 12.96
N HIS A 131 -1.68 6.86 12.73
CA HIS A 131 -0.30 6.85 12.28
C HIS A 131 0.66 6.71 13.47
N TYR A 132 1.66 5.85 13.32
CA TYR A 132 2.63 5.56 14.37
C TYR A 132 4.06 5.58 13.83
N LYS A 133 5.00 5.73 14.76
CA LYS A 133 6.42 5.49 14.55
C LYS A 133 6.95 4.72 15.75
N SER A 134 7.55 3.55 15.52
CA SER A 134 8.07 2.69 16.57
C SER A 134 9.42 3.19 17.13
N ASN A 135 9.90 2.52 18.17
CA ASN A 135 11.31 2.55 18.53
C ASN A 135 12.18 1.97 17.39
N LYS A 136 13.45 2.38 17.38
CA LYS A 136 14.49 1.84 16.48
C LYS A 136 15.15 0.62 17.15
N ILE A 137 15.33 -0.46 16.41
CA ILE A 137 16.05 -1.66 16.85
C ILE A 137 17.29 -1.90 15.99
N SER A 138 18.22 -2.71 16.49
CA SER A 138 19.37 -3.21 15.74
C SER A 138 19.36 -4.73 15.69
N PHE A 139 19.85 -5.30 14.61
CA PHE A 139 20.05 -6.73 14.44
C PHE A 139 21.22 -6.99 13.49
N THR A 140 21.83 -8.16 13.59
CA THR A 140 22.82 -8.62 12.62
C THR A 140 22.13 -9.59 11.66
N ALA A 141 22.39 -9.44 10.38
CA ALA A 141 21.88 -10.32 9.34
C ALA A 141 23.03 -10.94 8.54
N SER A 142 22.74 -12.07 7.91
CA SER A 142 23.59 -12.63 6.86
C SER A 142 23.04 -12.25 5.49
N ASP A 143 23.93 -12.21 4.49
CA ASP A 143 23.60 -11.92 3.11
C ASP A 143 22.54 -12.91 2.61
N ASN A 144 21.37 -12.38 2.27
CA ASN A 144 20.25 -13.14 1.75
C ASN A 144 20.00 -12.84 0.26
N ALA A 145 20.96 -12.22 -0.45
CA ALA A 145 20.80 -11.67 -1.79
C ALA A 145 20.15 -12.65 -2.79
N ASN A 146 18.83 -12.61 -2.85
CA ASN A 146 18.03 -13.33 -3.82
C ASN A 146 17.94 -12.46 -5.07
N ARG A 147 18.85 -12.71 -6.00
CA ARG A 147 18.87 -12.05 -7.31
C ARG A 147 17.70 -12.52 -8.15
N LEU A 148 16.60 -11.76 -8.16
CA LEU A 148 15.53 -11.98 -9.12
C LEU A 148 15.81 -11.27 -10.45
N ARG A 149 15.53 -12.04 -11.52
CA ARG A 149 15.78 -11.71 -12.92
C ARG A 149 14.57 -10.98 -13.49
N ALA A 150 14.81 -9.86 -14.16
CA ALA A 150 13.81 -9.19 -14.97
C ALA A 150 13.39 -10.06 -16.16
N ARG A 151 12.07 -10.15 -16.39
CA ARG A 151 11.40 -10.30 -17.69
C ARG A 151 9.91 -10.03 -17.53
N SER A 152 9.38 -9.19 -18.41
CA SER A 152 7.99 -8.69 -18.43
C SER A 152 7.10 -9.47 -19.40
N THR A 153 5.87 -9.78 -18.96
CA THR A 153 4.73 -10.26 -19.76
C THR A 153 3.42 -10.08 -19.00
N ILE A 154 2.29 -9.83 -19.67
CA ILE A 154 0.98 -10.13 -19.05
C ILE A 154 0.82 -11.65 -19.13
N ASP A 155 0.85 -12.32 -17.99
CA ASP A 155 0.64 -13.77 -17.93
C ASP A 155 -0.77 -14.06 -17.40
N CYS A 156 -1.67 -14.11 -18.35
CA CYS A 156 -3.06 -14.51 -18.17
C CYS A 156 -3.40 -15.67 -19.13
N SER A 157 -2.38 -16.44 -19.53
CA SER A 157 -2.57 -17.61 -20.38
C SER A 157 -3.34 -18.67 -19.58
N ASP A 158 -4.41 -19.23 -20.19
CA ASP A 158 -5.36 -20.18 -19.59
C ASP A 158 -6.31 -19.66 -18.50
N ASN A 159 -6.49 -18.33 -18.37
CA ASN A 159 -7.44 -17.76 -17.42
C ASN A 159 -8.64 -17.07 -18.10
N GLU A 160 -9.86 -17.39 -17.65
CA GLU A 160 -11.11 -16.75 -18.09
C GLU A 160 -11.14 -15.22 -17.88
N TYR A 161 -10.32 -14.71 -16.96
CA TYR A 161 -10.22 -13.29 -16.64
C TYR A 161 -9.39 -12.44 -17.62
N ASN A 162 -8.74 -13.05 -18.63
CA ASN A 162 -7.81 -12.36 -19.53
C ASN A 162 -8.41 -11.11 -20.20
N SER A 163 -9.66 -11.20 -20.67
CA SER A 163 -10.36 -10.08 -21.31
C SER A 163 -10.74 -8.99 -20.30
N ALA A 164 -11.24 -9.38 -19.12
CA ALA A 164 -11.62 -8.46 -18.05
C ALA A 164 -10.41 -7.67 -17.54
N VAL A 165 -9.29 -8.33 -17.27
CA VAL A 165 -8.05 -7.68 -16.81
C VAL A 165 -7.48 -6.75 -17.87
N LYS A 166 -7.49 -7.12 -19.15
CA LYS A 166 -7.08 -6.20 -20.23
C LYS A 166 -7.95 -4.95 -20.28
N ALA A 167 -9.27 -5.09 -20.10
CA ALA A 167 -10.18 -3.94 -20.04
C ALA A 167 -9.89 -3.06 -18.81
N ALA A 168 -9.67 -3.66 -17.64
CA ALA A 168 -9.31 -2.94 -16.42
C ALA A 168 -7.98 -2.18 -16.56
N ILE A 169 -6.94 -2.81 -17.11
CA ILE A 169 -5.65 -2.17 -17.39
C ILE A 169 -5.81 -1.01 -18.38
N SER A 170 -6.62 -1.19 -19.44
CA SER A 170 -6.92 -0.10 -20.38
C SER A 170 -7.59 1.07 -19.67
N ARG A 171 -8.58 0.81 -18.80
CA ARG A 171 -9.28 1.84 -18.01
C ARG A 171 -8.33 2.54 -17.05
N ALA A 172 -7.44 1.81 -16.38
CA ALA A 172 -6.38 2.38 -15.54
C ALA A 172 -5.50 3.35 -16.34
N GLY A 173 -5.13 2.98 -17.57
CA GLY A 173 -4.38 3.84 -18.49
C GLY A 173 -5.13 5.13 -18.88
N GLU A 174 -6.45 5.04 -19.09
CA GLU A 174 -7.30 6.21 -19.34
C GLU A 174 -7.38 7.15 -18.13
N MET A 175 -7.57 6.59 -16.93
CA MET A 175 -7.59 7.35 -15.67
C MET A 175 -6.24 8.04 -15.42
N ALA A 176 -5.13 7.33 -15.62
CA ALA A 176 -3.79 7.87 -15.46
C ALA A 176 -3.53 9.00 -16.47
N LYS A 177 -3.90 8.80 -17.74
CA LYS A 177 -3.78 9.83 -18.78
C LYS A 177 -4.60 11.09 -18.44
N ALA A 178 -5.82 10.92 -17.92
CA ALA A 178 -6.67 12.03 -17.51
C ALA A 178 -6.04 12.81 -16.34
N GLY A 179 -5.62 12.13 -15.27
CA GLY A 179 -5.00 12.75 -14.11
C GLY A 179 -3.67 13.45 -14.43
N ALA A 180 -2.84 12.86 -15.31
CA ALA A 180 -1.62 13.49 -15.81
C ALA A 180 -1.94 14.79 -16.56
N ALA A 181 -2.90 14.74 -17.49
CA ALA A 181 -3.28 15.91 -18.28
C ALA A 181 -3.87 17.04 -17.42
N ASP A 182 -4.54 16.71 -16.31
CA ASP A 182 -4.99 17.70 -15.32
C ASP A 182 -3.81 18.31 -14.55
N ALA A 183 -2.90 17.48 -14.01
CA ALA A 183 -1.73 17.95 -13.27
C ALA A 183 -0.81 18.85 -14.12
N ARG A 184 -0.67 18.56 -15.42
CA ARG A 184 0.09 19.41 -16.37
C ARG A 184 -0.54 20.78 -16.62
N LYS A 185 -1.83 20.98 -16.32
CA LYS A 185 -2.51 22.29 -16.45
C LYS A 185 -2.34 23.18 -15.23
N GLY A 186 -1.84 22.62 -14.12
CA GLY A 186 -1.71 23.29 -12.83
C GLY A 186 -2.59 22.66 -11.75
N ALA A 187 -2.47 23.15 -10.52
CA ALA A 187 -3.15 22.58 -9.36
C ALA A 187 -4.66 22.82 -9.38
N SER A 188 -5.40 21.87 -9.94
CA SER A 188 -6.86 21.84 -9.90
C SER A 188 -7.40 21.71 -8.47
N ALA A 189 -8.72 21.87 -8.31
CA ALA A 189 -9.37 21.62 -7.02
C ALA A 189 -9.15 20.17 -6.56
N ASN A 190 -9.18 19.20 -7.49
CA ASN A 190 -8.90 17.80 -7.18
C ASN A 190 -7.44 17.56 -6.86
N PHE A 191 -6.50 18.19 -7.56
CA PHE A 191 -5.08 18.06 -7.22
C PHE A 191 -4.81 18.47 -5.77
N LYS A 192 -5.36 19.62 -5.35
CA LYS A 192 -5.28 20.08 -3.96
C LYS A 192 -6.00 19.16 -2.97
N LYS A 193 -7.12 18.56 -3.37
CA LYS A 193 -7.90 17.65 -2.54
C LYS A 193 -7.16 16.36 -2.22
N PHE A 194 -6.35 15.85 -3.15
CA PHE A 194 -5.66 14.57 -2.99
C PHE A 194 -4.18 14.70 -2.63
N PHE A 195 -3.52 15.81 -2.98
CA PHE A 195 -2.08 16.01 -2.73
C PHE A 195 -1.76 17.21 -1.83
N PHE A 196 -2.77 18.00 -1.44
CA PHE A 196 -2.65 19.07 -0.43
C PHE A 196 -1.60 20.15 -0.73
N THR A 197 -1.23 20.31 -1.99
CA THR A 197 -0.22 21.26 -2.45
C THR A 197 -0.59 21.87 -3.79
N GLU A 198 0.07 22.97 -4.13
CA GLU A 198 0.04 23.60 -5.45
C GLU A 198 1.45 23.73 -6.04
N SER A 199 2.45 23.08 -5.43
CA SER A 199 3.84 23.19 -5.87
C SER A 199 4.05 22.58 -7.25
N GLN A 200 4.88 23.25 -8.06
CA GLN A 200 5.23 22.78 -9.40
C GLN A 200 5.93 21.42 -9.35
N ASP A 201 6.82 21.22 -8.37
CA ASP A 201 7.52 19.94 -8.20
C ASP A 201 6.55 18.76 -7.98
N ALA A 202 5.51 18.97 -7.16
CA ALA A 202 4.49 17.94 -6.92
C ALA A 202 3.62 17.69 -8.17
N LEU A 203 3.28 18.75 -8.91
CA LEU A 203 2.54 18.63 -10.18
C LEU A 203 3.35 17.82 -11.20
N ASP A 204 4.66 18.09 -11.30
CA ASP A 204 5.55 17.39 -12.23
C ASP A 204 5.80 15.94 -11.82
N GLU A 205 5.93 15.66 -10.52
CA GLU A 205 6.03 14.30 -9.98
C GLU A 205 4.75 13.50 -10.29
N VAL A 206 3.57 14.06 -9.94
CA VAL A 206 2.29 13.38 -10.13
C VAL A 206 2.01 13.15 -11.62
N ALA A 207 2.22 14.17 -12.44
CA ALA A 207 2.02 14.03 -13.88
C ALA A 207 3.01 13.01 -14.49
N GLY A 208 4.29 13.07 -14.11
CA GLY A 208 5.30 12.14 -14.60
C GLY A 208 5.00 10.69 -14.24
N ARG A 209 4.56 10.43 -13.00
CA ARG A 209 4.16 9.08 -12.55
C ARG A 209 2.96 8.58 -13.35
N LEU A 210 1.90 9.39 -13.48
CA LEU A 210 0.69 9.00 -14.21
C LEU A 210 0.92 8.85 -15.73
N GLU A 211 1.80 9.64 -16.34
CA GLU A 211 2.22 9.48 -17.74
C GLU A 211 2.96 8.15 -17.96
N ALA A 212 3.90 7.81 -17.06
CA ALA A 212 4.61 6.54 -17.11
C ALA A 212 3.64 5.35 -16.98
N ILE A 213 2.66 5.45 -16.09
CA ILE A 213 1.62 4.45 -15.91
C ILE A 213 0.73 4.32 -17.16
N ALA A 214 0.26 5.42 -17.74
CA ALA A 214 -0.54 5.40 -18.96
C ALA A 214 0.23 4.74 -20.14
N SER A 215 1.53 4.97 -20.22
CA SER A 215 2.41 4.31 -21.19
C SER A 215 2.55 2.82 -20.92
N GLU A 216 2.71 2.40 -19.67
CA GLU A 216 2.80 0.98 -19.29
C GLU A 216 1.50 0.25 -19.64
N ALA A 217 0.34 0.82 -19.32
CA ALA A 217 -0.97 0.22 -19.54
C ALA A 217 -1.30 -0.10 -21.01
N THR A 218 -0.61 0.53 -21.97
CA THR A 218 -0.87 0.39 -23.41
C THR A 218 0.29 -0.23 -24.19
N SER A 219 1.37 -0.64 -23.52
CA SER A 219 2.55 -1.23 -24.14
C SER A 219 2.88 -2.61 -23.57
N THR A 220 3.71 -3.39 -24.27
CA THR A 220 4.39 -4.55 -23.68
C THR A 220 5.52 -4.02 -22.80
N GLY A 221 5.16 -3.48 -21.63
CA GLY A 221 6.02 -2.64 -20.83
C GLY A 221 6.99 -3.38 -19.91
N LYS A 222 7.37 -2.72 -18.82
CA LYS A 222 8.40 -3.14 -17.86
C LYS A 222 7.88 -4.07 -16.78
N MET A 223 6.56 -4.20 -16.65
CA MET A 223 5.91 -4.89 -15.56
C MET A 223 5.26 -6.20 -16.03
N THR A 224 5.14 -7.16 -15.12
CA THR A 224 4.44 -8.43 -15.31
C THR A 224 3.12 -8.39 -14.56
N TYR A 225 2.02 -8.72 -15.22
CA TYR A 225 0.69 -8.74 -14.60
C TYR A 225 0.14 -10.16 -14.62
N TYR A 226 -0.13 -10.73 -13.45
CA TYR A 226 -0.75 -12.03 -13.30
C TYR A 226 -2.23 -11.88 -13.00
N CYS A 227 -3.08 -12.51 -13.81
CA CYS A 227 -4.53 -12.52 -13.58
C CYS A 227 -4.95 -13.40 -12.38
N ALA A 228 -4.07 -14.25 -11.85
CA ALA A 228 -4.38 -15.11 -10.72
C ALA A 228 -3.12 -15.34 -9.87
N PRO A 229 -3.27 -15.70 -8.59
CA PRO A 229 -2.15 -16.02 -7.73
C PRO A 229 -1.34 -17.20 -8.28
N ARG A 230 -0.02 -17.10 -8.17
CA ARG A 230 0.92 -18.22 -8.35
C ARG A 230 1.08 -18.93 -7.01
N SER A 231 1.72 -20.10 -7.05
CA SER A 231 2.01 -20.90 -5.84
C SER A 231 2.78 -20.20 -4.72
N ARG A 232 3.44 -19.07 -5.02
CA ARG A 232 4.22 -18.27 -4.06
C ARG A 232 3.51 -17.01 -3.56
N ASP A 233 2.34 -16.69 -4.12
CA ASP A 233 1.62 -15.46 -3.81
C ASP A 233 0.61 -15.75 -2.69
N ASP A 234 0.75 -15.04 -1.58
CA ASP A 234 -0.08 -15.23 -0.38
C ASP A 234 -1.37 -14.39 -0.45
N CYS A 235 -2.24 -14.75 -1.40
CA CYS A 235 -3.56 -14.16 -1.60
C CYS A 235 -4.60 -14.68 -0.57
N THR A 236 -4.29 -14.62 0.74
CA THR A 236 -5.24 -15.03 1.77
C THR A 236 -6.41 -14.05 1.91
N GLY A 237 -7.57 -14.58 2.30
CA GLY A 237 -8.94 -14.15 1.95
C GLY A 237 -9.45 -12.77 2.39
N ASN A 238 -8.65 -11.72 2.24
CA ASN A 238 -9.03 -10.32 2.37
C ASN A 238 -8.19 -9.41 1.43
N ILE A 239 -7.24 -9.97 0.67
CA ILE A 239 -6.41 -9.24 -0.29
C ILE A 239 -7.07 -9.31 -1.66
N ALA A 240 -7.22 -8.16 -2.32
CA ALA A 240 -7.70 -8.02 -3.68
C ALA A 240 -6.55 -8.08 -4.69
N ALA A 241 -5.42 -7.44 -4.43
CA ALA A 241 -4.25 -7.51 -5.31
C ALA A 241 -2.95 -7.33 -4.52
N MET A 242 -1.85 -7.76 -5.13
CA MET A 242 -0.50 -7.63 -4.57
C MET A 242 0.45 -7.06 -5.62
N THR A 243 1.32 -6.15 -5.22
CA THR A 243 2.46 -5.70 -6.04
C THR A 243 3.77 -6.03 -5.36
N TYR A 244 4.71 -6.62 -6.10
CA TYR A 244 6.12 -6.76 -5.72
C TYR A 244 6.91 -5.62 -6.37
N PRO A 245 7.17 -4.50 -5.65
CA PRO A 245 7.57 -3.23 -6.26
C PRO A 245 8.89 -3.31 -7.03
N SER A 246 9.86 -4.03 -6.48
CA SER A 246 11.20 -4.19 -7.06
C SER A 246 11.22 -5.15 -8.24
N ASP A 247 10.31 -6.12 -8.26
CA ASP A 247 10.21 -7.11 -9.34
C ASP A 247 9.32 -6.60 -10.48
N ASN A 248 8.57 -5.51 -10.27
CA ASN A 248 7.55 -5.01 -11.19
C ASN A 248 6.54 -6.10 -11.53
N ILE A 249 6.00 -6.75 -10.49
CA ILE A 249 5.00 -7.80 -10.64
C ILE A 249 3.73 -7.38 -9.92
N VAL A 250 2.60 -7.40 -10.62
CA VAL A 250 1.26 -7.28 -10.05
C VAL A 250 0.56 -8.64 -10.14
N VAL A 251 -0.19 -8.99 -9.10
CA VAL A 251 -0.97 -10.22 -9.01
C VAL A 251 -2.36 -9.88 -8.52
N ASN A 252 -3.39 -10.27 -9.27
CA ASN A 252 -4.76 -10.21 -8.78
C ASN A 252 -5.08 -11.44 -7.94
N CYS A 253 -5.72 -11.21 -6.79
CA CYS A 253 -6.32 -12.23 -5.94
C CYS A 253 -7.83 -12.34 -6.24
N ASP A 254 -8.50 -13.34 -5.67
CA ASP A 254 -9.91 -13.62 -5.97
C ASP A 254 -10.85 -12.43 -5.69
N LEU A 255 -10.61 -11.68 -4.61
CA LEU A 255 -11.44 -10.52 -4.24
C LEU A 255 -11.34 -9.34 -5.22
N TYR A 256 -10.32 -9.31 -6.09
CA TYR A 256 -10.29 -8.36 -7.20
C TYR A 256 -11.50 -8.55 -8.11
N TYR A 257 -11.85 -9.81 -8.40
CA TYR A 257 -12.91 -10.17 -9.33
C TYR A 257 -14.31 -10.03 -8.74
N GLU A 258 -14.42 -9.90 -7.41
CA GLU A 258 -15.66 -9.50 -6.73
C GLU A 258 -15.92 -7.99 -6.79
N THR A 259 -14.91 -7.19 -7.15
CA THR A 259 -15.04 -5.74 -7.38
C THR A 259 -15.75 -5.49 -8.70
N GLU A 260 -16.54 -4.41 -8.79
CA GLU A 260 -17.14 -4.01 -10.06
C GLU A 260 -16.06 -3.84 -11.13
N ALA A 261 -16.27 -4.47 -12.30
CA ALA A 261 -15.34 -4.39 -13.41
C ALA A 261 -15.16 -2.95 -13.94
N SER A 262 -16.22 -2.16 -13.86
CA SER A 262 -16.23 -0.74 -14.17
C SER A 262 -17.33 -0.04 -13.39
N SER A 263 -17.03 1.11 -12.80
CA SER A 263 -18.00 1.95 -12.10
C SER A 263 -17.78 3.41 -12.45
N ASP A 264 -18.87 4.17 -12.59
CA ASP A 264 -18.84 5.62 -12.78
C ASP A 264 -19.20 6.37 -11.47
N THR A 265 -19.16 5.66 -10.35
CA THR A 265 -19.44 6.21 -9.02
C THR A 265 -18.24 7.01 -8.50
N CYS A 266 -18.41 8.31 -8.26
CA CYS A 266 -17.37 9.14 -7.67
C CYS A 266 -16.93 8.60 -6.29
N GLY A 267 -15.62 8.49 -6.06
CA GLY A 267 -15.07 8.02 -4.80
C GLY A 267 -15.07 6.50 -4.62
N TYR A 268 -15.40 5.73 -5.67
CA TYR A 268 -15.23 4.28 -5.72
C TYR A 268 -14.07 3.91 -6.65
N LEU A 269 -13.29 2.88 -6.30
CA LEU A 269 -12.29 2.29 -7.19
C LEU A 269 -12.81 0.97 -7.72
N ASP A 270 -13.09 0.93 -9.02
CA ASP A 270 -13.36 -0.30 -9.75
C ASP A 270 -12.06 -1.08 -10.02
N GLN A 271 -12.16 -2.21 -10.72
CA GLN A 271 -11.01 -3.01 -11.13
C GLN A 271 -9.91 -2.20 -11.85
N GLY A 272 -10.28 -1.17 -12.62
CA GLY A 272 -9.34 -0.26 -13.27
C GLY A 272 -8.67 0.70 -12.28
N GLY A 273 -9.42 1.23 -11.32
CA GLY A 273 -8.89 2.01 -10.21
C GLY A 273 -7.90 1.23 -9.33
N ILE A 274 -8.20 -0.06 -9.06
CA ILE A 274 -7.28 -0.96 -8.34
C ILE A 274 -6.02 -1.22 -9.18
N ALA A 275 -6.14 -1.49 -10.48
CA ALA A 275 -4.97 -1.66 -11.34
C ALA A 275 -4.09 -0.38 -11.39
N LEU A 276 -4.71 0.81 -11.40
CA LEU A 276 -3.98 2.08 -11.30
C LEU A 276 -3.22 2.20 -9.98
N HIS A 277 -3.84 1.83 -8.85
CA HIS A 277 -3.18 1.75 -7.55
C HIS A 277 -1.94 0.86 -7.62
N GLU A 278 -2.08 -0.39 -8.08
CA GLU A 278 -0.96 -1.34 -8.14
C GLU A 278 0.20 -0.85 -9.02
N PHE A 279 -0.10 -0.17 -10.12
CA PHE A 279 0.92 0.38 -11.02
C PHE A 279 1.78 1.45 -10.35
N THR A 280 1.23 2.16 -9.35
CA THR A 280 1.99 3.21 -8.65
C THR A 280 3.11 2.65 -7.77
N HIS A 281 2.98 1.41 -7.31
CA HIS A 281 4.00 0.73 -6.52
C HIS A 281 5.22 0.30 -7.36
N ALA A 282 5.04 0.03 -8.65
CA ALA A 282 6.08 -0.55 -9.49
C ALA A 282 7.25 0.43 -9.76
N THR A 283 8.38 0.21 -9.08
CA THR A 283 9.57 1.07 -9.13
C THR A 283 10.18 1.25 -10.52
N GLY A 284 10.02 0.25 -11.40
CA GLY A 284 10.47 0.29 -12.78
C GLY A 284 9.61 1.17 -13.68
N ILE A 285 8.36 1.45 -13.30
CA ILE A 285 7.48 2.41 -13.99
C ILE A 285 7.91 3.83 -13.62
N TYR A 286 7.91 4.16 -12.32
CA TYR A 286 8.35 5.44 -11.79
C TYR A 286 8.97 5.25 -10.41
N SER A 287 10.13 5.88 -10.16
CA SER A 287 10.88 5.71 -8.92
C SER A 287 10.90 7.01 -8.09
N PRO A 288 10.72 6.93 -6.76
CA PRO A 288 10.36 5.73 -6.01
C PRO A 288 8.93 5.27 -6.32
N GLY A 289 8.67 3.98 -6.13
CA GLY A 289 7.30 3.45 -6.10
C GLY A 289 6.58 3.94 -4.85
N THR A 290 5.26 4.04 -4.91
CA THR A 290 4.42 4.43 -3.76
C THR A 290 4.38 3.37 -2.66
N GLU A 291 3.92 3.78 -1.50
CA GLU A 291 3.59 2.94 -0.35
C GLU A 291 2.07 2.89 -0.13
N ASP A 292 1.63 1.97 0.72
CA ASP A 292 0.25 1.90 1.22
C ASP A 292 0.10 2.58 2.58
N ILE A 293 -0.06 3.91 2.56
CA ILE A 293 -0.10 4.73 3.78
C ILE A 293 -1.53 4.85 4.32
N ALA A 294 -2.52 4.97 3.42
CA ALA A 294 -3.93 5.03 3.76
C ALA A 294 -4.78 4.41 2.65
N TYR A 295 -5.79 3.64 3.07
CA TYR A 295 -6.76 3.03 2.18
C TYR A 295 -8.10 3.74 2.28
N GLY A 296 -8.81 3.88 1.17
CA GLY A 296 -10.17 4.42 1.17
C GLY A 296 -10.25 5.93 0.93
N TYR A 297 -11.38 6.35 0.38
CA TYR A 297 -11.58 7.70 -0.15
C TYR A 297 -11.51 8.81 0.91
N GLU A 298 -12.02 8.55 2.11
CA GLU A 298 -12.06 9.55 3.18
C GLU A 298 -10.67 9.71 3.83
N GLU A 299 -9.93 8.62 3.97
CA GLU A 299 -8.64 8.58 4.64
C GLU A 299 -7.54 9.15 3.78
N VAL A 300 -7.56 8.93 2.46
CA VAL A 300 -6.62 9.62 1.55
C VAL A 300 -6.78 11.13 1.63
N GLN A 301 -7.99 11.61 1.94
CA GLN A 301 -8.28 13.03 2.13
C GLN A 301 -7.83 13.58 3.50
N SER A 302 -7.28 12.73 4.36
CA SER A 302 -6.76 13.12 5.69
C SER A 302 -5.22 13.16 5.76
N LEU A 303 -4.54 12.85 4.66
CA LEU A 303 -3.08 12.85 4.58
C LEU A 303 -2.50 14.26 4.51
N ASP A 304 -1.20 14.38 4.81
CA ASP A 304 -0.39 15.54 4.44
C ASP A 304 0.22 15.33 3.04
N THR A 305 0.82 16.38 2.47
CA THR A 305 1.42 16.35 1.12
C THR A 305 2.45 15.25 0.95
N ASP A 306 3.39 15.11 1.88
CA ASP A 306 4.50 14.15 1.76
C ASP A 306 3.95 12.71 1.74
N ARG A 307 2.97 12.42 2.60
CA ARG A 307 2.29 11.12 2.61
C ARG A 307 1.42 10.91 1.39
N ALA A 308 0.70 11.93 0.92
CA ALA A 308 -0.16 11.83 -0.23
C ALA A 308 0.62 11.55 -1.53
N LEU A 309 1.76 12.20 -1.73
CA LEU A 309 2.66 11.94 -2.87
C LEU A 309 3.29 10.55 -2.82
N ASN A 310 3.33 9.93 -1.64
CA ASN A 310 3.85 8.59 -1.44
C ASN A 310 2.76 7.51 -1.22
N ASN A 311 1.47 7.82 -1.42
CA ASN A 311 0.37 6.88 -1.16
C ASN A 311 -0.32 6.43 -2.46
N ALA A 312 -0.38 5.13 -2.71
CA ALA A 312 -0.95 4.57 -3.94
C ALA A 312 -2.43 4.95 -4.18
N ASP A 313 -3.28 4.87 -3.15
CA ASP A 313 -4.69 5.25 -3.25
C ASP A 313 -4.89 6.73 -3.61
N SER A 314 -3.97 7.63 -3.23
CA SER A 314 -4.08 9.06 -3.59
C SER A 314 -4.02 9.25 -5.11
N TYR A 315 -3.16 8.51 -5.80
CA TYR A 315 -3.07 8.51 -7.27
C TYR A 315 -4.30 7.87 -7.92
N ALA A 316 -4.76 6.74 -7.37
CA ALA A 316 -5.92 6.02 -7.90
C ALA A 316 -7.19 6.87 -7.81
N TYR A 317 -7.49 7.45 -6.65
CA TYR A 317 -8.67 8.30 -6.47
C TYR A 317 -8.57 9.63 -7.24
N TYR A 318 -7.39 10.24 -7.32
CA TYR A 318 -7.20 11.44 -8.15
C TYR A 318 -7.44 11.14 -9.64
N GLY A 319 -6.81 10.09 -10.19
CA GLY A 319 -6.99 9.69 -11.58
C GLY A 319 -8.45 9.35 -11.91
N ALA A 320 -9.11 8.59 -11.02
CA ALA A 320 -10.52 8.23 -11.17
C ALA A 320 -11.43 9.47 -11.11
N ALA A 321 -11.22 10.39 -10.16
CA ALA A 321 -12.03 11.61 -10.05
C ALA A 321 -11.94 12.46 -11.32
N ILE A 322 -10.72 12.71 -11.82
CA ILE A 322 -10.52 13.49 -13.06
C ILE A 322 -11.16 12.81 -14.26
N TYR A 323 -11.00 11.49 -14.40
CA TYR A 323 -11.58 10.71 -15.50
C TYR A 323 -13.11 10.76 -15.50
N LEU A 324 -13.72 10.60 -14.33
CA LEU A 324 -15.18 10.62 -14.15
C LEU A 324 -15.77 12.04 -14.09
N GLN A 325 -14.93 13.08 -14.10
CA GLN A 325 -15.33 14.48 -13.95
C GLN A 325 -16.06 14.77 -12.62
N CYS A 326 -15.61 14.07 -11.59
CA CYS A 326 -15.78 14.44 -10.19
C CYS A 326 -14.56 15.29 -9.77
#